data_AF-A0A4P7RK74-F1
#
_entry.id   AF-A0A4P7RK74-F1
#
_cell.length_a   1.000
_cell.length_b   1.000
_cell.length_c   1.000
_cell.angle_alpha   90.00
_cell.angle_beta   90.00
_cell.angle_gamma   90.00
#
_symmetry.space_group_name_H-M   'P 1'
#
loop_
_entity.id
_entity.type
_entity.pdbx_description
1 polymer ?
#
loop_
_entity_poly.entity_id
_entity_poly.type
_entity_poly.pdbx_seq_one_letter_code
_entity_poly.pdbx_strand_id
1 'polypeptide(L)'
;MSRTAWKSTVAGLAVGALTVTGALSGAGAAAADAAHPTSNTVVGGNVKISKEVVGDGTVAAGGKVTLRTSISSTGHPERYINRITDRAPAGFKYVQDSARVNAWHLIGGQSWEKVTPSVDVNANTVSVPDAGWLISPTGSKTVTFEATYLAPNDAQKGAFLETSVDVDVSTFASTQKLTGVFVEIRDQNPGEAITSGSADLGFGSSDGEGGTGSAGSSIIENPSDFIGDIISRILQNGTGS
;
A
#
# COMPACT_ATOMS: atom_id res chain seq x y z
N MET A 1 66.84 -7.27 -30.17
CA MET A 1 66.27 -5.94 -29.88
C MET A 1 64.77 -5.98 -30.15
N SER A 2 63.93 -5.81 -29.13
CA SER A 2 62.63 -5.11 -29.18
C SER A 2 61.95 -5.35 -27.82
N ARG A 3 61.71 -4.26 -27.08
CA ARG A 3 60.93 -4.21 -25.84
C ARG A 3 59.60 -3.58 -26.19
N THR A 4 58.49 -4.22 -25.82
CA THR A 4 57.21 -3.51 -25.72
C THR A 4 56.48 -3.96 -24.46
N ALA A 5 56.60 -3.12 -23.43
CA ALA A 5 55.80 -3.17 -22.23
C ALA A 5 54.41 -2.63 -22.54
N TRP A 6 53.36 -3.37 -22.19
CA TRP A 6 51.98 -2.85 -22.26
C TRP A 6 51.55 -2.40 -20.87
N LYS A 7 51.43 -1.09 -20.69
CA LYS A 7 50.75 -0.47 -19.55
C LYS A 7 49.24 -0.61 -19.78
N SER A 8 48.54 -1.28 -18.88
CA SER A 8 47.08 -1.28 -18.84
C SER A 8 46.62 -0.32 -17.75
N THR A 9 46.07 0.81 -18.17
CA THR A 9 45.42 1.81 -17.31
C THR A 9 44.11 1.23 -16.77
N VAL A 10 44.01 1.07 -15.45
CA VAL A 10 42.73 0.79 -14.77
C VAL A 10 41.97 2.11 -14.70
N ALA A 11 40.96 2.27 -15.55
CA ALA A 11 39.97 3.32 -15.41
C ALA A 11 38.92 2.86 -14.40
N GLY A 12 38.89 3.51 -13.23
CA GLY A 12 37.84 3.33 -12.24
C GLY A 12 36.52 3.88 -12.76
N LEU A 13 35.51 3.01 -12.84
CA LEU A 13 34.11 3.42 -12.96
C LEU A 13 33.50 3.36 -11.56
N ALA A 14 33.38 4.52 -10.94
CA ALA A 14 32.41 4.75 -9.88
C ALA A 14 31.01 4.56 -10.49
N VAL A 15 30.26 3.55 -10.04
CA VAL A 15 28.85 3.42 -10.39
C VAL A 15 28.10 4.44 -9.55
N GLY A 16 28.00 5.65 -10.11
CA GLY A 16 27.10 6.70 -9.66
C GLY A 16 25.64 6.29 -9.87
N ALA A 17 24.78 6.87 -9.05
CA ALA A 17 23.33 6.74 -9.09
C ALA A 17 22.79 6.80 -10.52
N LEU A 18 21.98 5.80 -10.87
CA LEU A 18 21.27 5.74 -12.14
C LEU A 18 20.08 6.71 -12.08
N THR A 19 20.32 8.00 -12.28
CA THR A 19 19.27 8.96 -12.62
C THR A 19 19.01 8.89 -14.12
N VAL A 20 18.07 8.04 -14.53
CA VAL A 20 17.56 8.06 -15.91
C VAL A 20 16.71 9.32 -16.08
N THR A 21 17.33 10.40 -16.54
CA THR A 21 16.60 11.56 -17.08
C THR A 21 16.44 11.33 -18.59
N GLY A 22 15.47 10.48 -18.93
CA GLY A 22 14.98 10.32 -20.30
C GLY A 22 13.84 11.29 -20.53
N ALA A 23 14.12 12.41 -21.21
CA ALA A 23 13.10 13.32 -21.69
C ALA A 23 12.22 12.64 -22.76
N LEU A 24 11.03 12.20 -22.34
CA LEU A 24 9.89 11.97 -23.22
C LEU A 24 8.84 13.02 -22.87
N SER A 25 8.59 13.91 -23.83
CA SER A 25 7.59 14.97 -23.74
C SER A 25 6.19 14.35 -23.76
N GLY A 26 5.44 14.49 -22.66
CA GLY A 26 4.02 14.14 -22.57
C GLY A 26 3.68 13.34 -21.30
N ALA A 27 2.84 13.94 -20.44
CA ALA A 27 2.48 13.53 -19.07
C ALA A 27 3.57 13.83 -18.02
N GLY A 28 3.26 14.74 -17.09
CA GLY A 28 4.21 15.28 -16.12
C GLY A 28 4.85 14.19 -15.26
N ALA A 29 6.17 14.04 -15.38
CA ALA A 29 6.96 13.39 -14.36
C ALA A 29 6.92 14.29 -13.13
N ALA A 30 6.13 13.92 -12.12
CA ALA A 30 6.22 14.54 -10.81
C ALA A 30 7.69 14.46 -10.35
N ALA A 31 8.27 15.59 -9.97
CA ALA A 31 9.60 15.60 -9.37
C ALA A 31 9.55 14.70 -8.13
N ALA A 32 10.47 13.74 -8.02
CA ALA A 32 10.56 12.90 -6.84
C ALA A 32 10.84 13.78 -5.62
N ASP A 33 9.95 13.74 -4.63
CA ASP A 33 10.14 14.46 -3.37
C ASP A 33 11.27 13.78 -2.57
N ALA A 34 12.44 14.40 -2.59
CA ALA A 34 13.61 13.90 -1.90
C ALA A 34 13.46 13.91 -0.37
N ALA A 35 12.56 14.74 0.18
CA ALA A 35 12.30 14.78 1.62
C ALA A 35 11.38 13.64 2.08
N HIS A 36 10.50 13.15 1.20
CA HIS A 36 9.52 12.10 1.49
C HIS A 36 9.59 10.96 0.47
N PRO A 37 10.70 10.21 0.43
CA PRO A 37 10.86 9.16 -0.57
C PRO A 37 9.85 8.04 -0.35
N THR A 38 9.32 7.51 -1.46
CA THR A 38 8.36 6.39 -1.48
C THR A 38 9.06 5.03 -1.34
N SER A 39 10.40 5.02 -1.31
CA SER A 39 11.20 3.83 -1.05
C SER A 39 12.52 4.18 -0.35
N ASN A 40 13.04 3.25 0.44
CA ASN A 40 14.34 3.37 1.07
C ASN A 40 15.02 2.00 1.18
N THR A 41 16.34 1.99 1.38
CA THR A 41 17.14 0.77 1.54
C THR A 41 18.22 0.96 2.61
N VAL A 42 18.38 -0.04 3.47
CA VAL A 42 19.46 -0.12 4.46
C VAL A 42 20.21 -1.43 4.33
N VAL A 43 21.48 -1.43 4.75
CA VAL A 43 22.31 -2.63 4.83
C VAL A 43 22.84 -2.77 6.25
N GLY A 44 22.53 -3.88 6.90
CA GLY A 44 23.01 -4.23 8.24
C GLY A 44 23.76 -5.56 8.18
N GLY A 45 25.06 -5.54 8.50
CA GLY A 45 25.93 -6.70 8.27
C GLY A 45 25.90 -7.13 6.81
N ASN A 46 25.52 -8.39 6.56
CA ASN A 46 25.35 -8.95 5.21
C ASN A 46 23.87 -9.06 4.76
N VAL A 47 22.98 -8.27 5.35
CA VAL A 47 21.54 -8.24 5.02
C VAL A 47 21.17 -6.87 4.47
N LYS A 48 20.55 -6.85 3.28
CA LYS A 48 19.96 -5.65 2.66
C LYS A 48 18.45 -5.71 2.80
N ILE A 49 17.87 -4.65 3.33
CA ILE A 49 16.41 -4.47 3.48
C ILE A 49 16.03 -3.26 2.64
N SER A 50 15.04 -3.44 1.78
CA SER A 50 14.43 -2.38 0.98
C SER A 50 12.93 -2.35 1.30
N LYS A 51 12.37 -1.16 1.48
CA LYS A 51 10.92 -0.97 1.66
C LYS A 51 10.42 0.06 0.67
N GLU A 52 9.25 -0.17 0.11
CA GLU A 52 8.60 0.72 -0.85
C GLU A 52 7.09 0.76 -0.67
N VAL A 53 6.50 1.88 -1.06
CA VAL A 53 5.06 2.01 -1.32
C VAL A 53 4.83 1.54 -2.76
N VAL A 54 4.02 0.50 -2.95
CA VAL A 54 3.75 -0.05 -4.28
C VAL A 54 2.84 0.92 -5.05
N GLY A 55 3.32 1.39 -6.21
CA GLY A 55 2.62 2.34 -7.07
C GLY A 55 3.34 3.67 -7.13
N ASP A 56 2.58 4.77 -7.19
CA ASP A 56 3.11 6.14 -7.26
C ASP A 56 3.42 6.76 -5.89
N GLY A 57 3.16 6.03 -4.80
CA GLY A 57 3.38 6.50 -3.44
C GLY A 57 2.23 7.31 -2.84
N THR A 58 1.11 7.44 -3.55
CA THR A 58 -0.03 8.26 -3.14
C THR A 58 -1.26 7.42 -2.82
N VAL A 59 -2.11 7.89 -1.91
CA VAL A 59 -3.41 7.27 -1.60
C VAL A 59 -4.43 8.35 -1.23
N ALA A 60 -5.67 8.21 -1.69
CA ALA A 60 -6.74 9.08 -1.21
C ALA A 60 -7.26 8.63 0.16
N ALA A 61 -7.95 9.53 0.87
CA ALA A 61 -8.69 9.16 2.08
C ALA A 61 -9.69 8.01 1.79
N GLY A 62 -9.71 7.00 2.66
CA GLY A 62 -10.47 5.75 2.45
C GLY A 62 -9.90 4.82 1.37
N GLY A 63 -8.80 5.19 0.72
CA GLY A 63 -8.11 4.37 -0.28
C GLY A 63 -7.22 3.29 0.34
N LYS A 64 -6.78 2.34 -0.49
CA LYS A 64 -5.87 1.26 -0.07
C LYS A 64 -4.47 1.49 -0.63
N VAL A 65 -3.46 1.23 0.18
CA VAL A 65 -2.04 1.24 -0.20
C VAL A 65 -1.41 -0.11 0.10
N THR A 66 -0.53 -0.61 -0.76
CA THR A 66 0.26 -1.82 -0.48
C THR A 66 1.70 -1.41 -0.20
N LEU A 67 2.24 -1.92 0.91
CA LEU A 67 3.65 -1.75 1.26
C LEU A 67 4.39 -3.05 0.95
N ARG A 68 5.57 -2.93 0.34
CA ARG A 68 6.44 -4.05 0.03
C ARG A 68 7.77 -3.90 0.77
N THR A 69 8.18 -4.95 1.47
CA THR A 69 9.51 -5.07 2.05
C THR A 69 10.26 -6.21 1.36
N SER A 70 11.42 -5.94 0.78
CA SER A 70 12.30 -6.94 0.18
C SER A 70 13.59 -7.08 0.99
N ILE A 71 13.95 -8.32 1.30
CA ILE A 71 15.08 -8.67 2.15
C ILE A 71 15.96 -9.65 1.38
N SER A 72 17.25 -9.34 1.31
CA SER A 72 18.23 -10.12 0.56
C SER A 72 19.56 -10.17 1.30
N SER A 73 20.41 -11.12 0.93
CA SER A 73 21.77 -11.18 1.46
C SER A 73 22.75 -10.49 0.49
N THR A 74 23.72 -9.77 1.03
CA THR A 74 24.81 -9.14 0.26
C THR A 74 26.08 -9.99 0.21
N GLY A 75 26.13 -11.13 0.91
CA GLY A 75 27.29 -12.02 0.97
C GLY A 75 27.11 -13.13 2.01
N HIS A 76 28.09 -14.01 2.17
CA HIS A 76 28.04 -15.09 3.17
C HIS A 76 28.25 -14.58 4.61
N PRO A 77 27.82 -15.33 5.65
CA PRO A 77 27.05 -16.58 5.58
C PRO A 77 25.57 -16.33 5.25
N GLU A 78 24.87 -17.39 4.83
CA GLU A 78 23.42 -17.38 4.68
C GLU A 78 22.74 -16.95 5.98
N ARG A 79 21.59 -16.28 5.84
CA ARG A 79 20.81 -15.81 6.99
C ARG A 79 19.39 -16.31 6.90
N TYR A 80 18.75 -16.35 8.06
CA TYR A 80 17.35 -16.70 8.21
C TYR A 80 16.60 -15.50 8.76
N ILE A 81 15.48 -15.16 8.14
CA ILE A 81 14.58 -14.11 8.62
C ILE A 81 13.58 -14.75 9.58
N ASN A 82 13.60 -14.32 10.83
CA ASN A 82 12.79 -14.89 11.90
C ASN A 82 11.46 -14.16 12.05
N ARG A 83 11.46 -12.85 11.82
CA ARG A 83 10.27 -12.01 11.97
C ARG A 83 10.38 -10.78 11.10
N ILE A 84 9.26 -10.39 10.52
CA ILE A 84 9.05 -9.10 9.85
C ILE A 84 7.94 -8.39 10.63
N THR A 85 8.23 -7.21 11.15
CA THR A 85 7.27 -6.34 11.83
C THR A 85 7.11 -5.07 11.01
N ASP A 86 6.07 -5.05 10.19
CA ASP A 86 5.74 -3.93 9.32
C ASP A 86 4.90 -2.90 10.10
N ARG A 87 5.31 -1.63 10.10
CA ARG A 87 4.57 -0.56 10.77
C ARG A 87 3.87 0.30 9.73
N ALA A 88 2.55 0.32 9.77
CA ALA A 88 1.75 1.11 8.85
C ALA A 88 1.90 2.62 9.15
N PRO A 89 1.59 3.50 8.18
CA PRO A 89 1.47 4.93 8.46
C PRO A 89 0.39 5.20 9.51
N ALA A 90 0.57 6.26 10.31
CA ALA A 90 -0.33 6.56 11.43
C ALA A 90 -1.80 6.63 10.98
N GLY A 91 -2.68 5.95 11.72
CA GLY A 91 -4.12 5.89 11.46
C GLY A 91 -4.54 4.86 10.41
N PHE A 92 -3.61 4.31 9.62
CA PHE A 92 -3.94 3.30 8.62
C PHE A 92 -4.36 1.99 9.29
N LYS A 93 -5.29 1.27 8.67
CA LYS A 93 -5.77 -0.02 9.18
C LYS A 93 -5.33 -1.15 8.26
N TYR A 94 -4.79 -2.23 8.83
CA TYR A 94 -4.47 -3.43 8.06
C TYR A 94 -5.73 -3.98 7.38
N VAL A 95 -5.63 -4.28 6.09
CA VAL A 95 -6.68 -4.97 5.33
C VAL A 95 -6.52 -6.46 5.59
N GLN A 96 -7.50 -7.06 6.25
CA GLN A 96 -7.49 -8.48 6.60
C GLN A 96 -7.21 -9.38 5.38
N ASP A 97 -6.42 -10.43 5.58
CA ASP A 97 -6.02 -11.43 4.58
C ASP A 97 -5.26 -10.87 3.35
N SER A 98 -4.74 -9.64 3.43
CA SER A 98 -3.91 -9.05 2.37
C SER A 98 -2.44 -9.45 2.45
N ALA A 99 -1.97 -9.91 3.61
CA ALA A 99 -0.57 -10.22 3.82
C ALA A 99 -0.13 -11.46 3.03
N ARG A 100 1.01 -11.35 2.35
CA ARG A 100 1.66 -12.44 1.64
C ARG A 100 3.17 -12.33 1.70
N VAL A 101 3.85 -13.46 1.58
CA VAL A 101 5.31 -13.52 1.51
C VAL A 101 5.74 -14.29 0.27
N ASN A 102 6.79 -13.80 -0.39
CA ASN A 102 7.54 -14.55 -1.38
C ASN A 102 8.83 -15.01 -0.73
N ALA A 103 8.98 -16.32 -0.56
CA ALA A 103 10.16 -16.89 0.07
C ALA A 103 10.63 -18.15 -0.68
N TRP A 104 11.87 -18.53 -0.44
CA TRP A 104 12.42 -19.77 -0.98
C TRP A 104 12.05 -20.97 -0.12
N HIS A 105 11.53 -22.02 -0.75
CA HIS A 105 11.28 -23.33 -0.17
C HIS A 105 12.19 -24.39 -0.80
N LEU A 106 12.63 -25.36 0.00
CA LEU A 106 13.48 -26.47 -0.46
C LEU A 106 12.84 -27.24 -1.62
N ILE A 107 11.53 -27.42 -1.55
CA ILE A 107 10.70 -28.02 -2.60
C ILE A 107 9.80 -26.90 -3.13
N GLY A 108 9.84 -26.65 -4.45
CA GLY A 108 9.04 -25.60 -5.09
C GLY A 108 9.79 -24.29 -5.37
N GLY A 109 10.93 -24.06 -4.72
CA GLY A 109 11.75 -22.88 -4.98
C GLY A 109 11.14 -21.60 -4.43
N GLN A 110 11.37 -20.49 -5.13
CA GLN A 110 10.91 -19.15 -4.74
C GLN A 110 9.42 -18.99 -5.13
N SER A 111 8.52 -18.82 -4.16
CA SER A 111 7.08 -18.72 -4.42
C SER A 111 6.34 -17.81 -3.46
N TRP A 112 5.21 -17.26 -3.91
CA TRP A 112 4.28 -16.50 -3.07
C TRP A 112 3.35 -17.42 -2.28
N GLU A 113 3.19 -17.13 -1.00
CA GLU A 113 2.21 -17.77 -0.11
C GLU A 113 1.47 -16.71 0.71
N LYS A 114 0.22 -17.01 1.07
CA LYS A 114 -0.53 -16.18 2.03
C LYS A 114 -0.01 -16.45 3.44
N VAL A 115 0.07 -15.41 4.25
CA VAL A 115 0.47 -15.51 5.65
C VAL A 115 -0.59 -14.88 6.54
N THR A 116 -0.74 -15.39 7.75
CA THR A 116 -1.64 -14.84 8.76
C THR A 116 -0.81 -14.08 9.80
N PRO A 117 -0.70 -12.75 9.72
CA PRO A 117 0.08 -11.97 10.67
C PRO A 117 -0.67 -11.78 11.99
N SER A 118 0.09 -11.50 13.05
CA SER A 118 -0.42 -10.86 14.26
C SER A 118 -0.54 -9.36 14.02
N VAL A 119 -1.67 -8.77 14.39
CA VAL A 119 -1.93 -7.32 14.25
C VAL A 119 -1.96 -6.68 15.63
N ASP A 120 -1.14 -5.65 15.84
CA ASP A 120 -1.21 -4.78 17.02
C ASP A 120 -1.72 -3.40 16.58
N VAL A 121 -2.98 -3.12 16.90
CA VAL A 121 -3.66 -1.87 16.55
C VAL A 121 -3.10 -0.66 17.31
N ASN A 122 -2.55 -0.86 18.52
CA ASN A 122 -2.02 0.23 19.34
C ASN A 122 -0.64 0.64 18.84
N ALA A 123 0.18 -0.35 18.47
CA ALA A 123 1.48 -0.11 17.85
C ALA A 123 1.37 0.21 16.35
N ASN A 124 0.21 0.01 15.72
CA ASN A 124 0.00 0.11 14.29
C ASN A 124 0.94 -0.81 13.48
N THR A 125 1.10 -2.06 13.94
CA THR A 125 2.01 -3.03 13.35
C THR A 125 1.32 -4.30 12.89
N VAL A 126 1.88 -4.89 11.83
CA VAL A 126 1.56 -6.20 11.28
C VAL A 126 2.83 -7.03 11.37
N SER A 127 2.80 -8.09 12.17
CA SER A 127 3.94 -8.94 12.44
C SER A 127 3.71 -10.34 11.91
N VAL A 128 4.62 -10.86 11.11
CA VAL A 128 4.63 -12.28 10.72
C VAL A 128 5.76 -12.96 11.49
N PRO A 129 5.45 -13.71 12.57
CA PRO A 129 6.45 -14.50 13.28
C PRO A 129 6.73 -15.83 12.56
N ASP A 130 7.93 -16.33 12.79
CA ASP A 130 8.33 -17.74 12.68
C ASP A 130 8.16 -18.41 11.31
N ALA A 131 9.11 -18.16 10.39
CA ALA A 131 9.16 -18.91 9.14
C ALA A 131 10.56 -19.35 8.70
N GLY A 132 11.63 -18.93 9.40
CA GLY A 132 12.99 -19.34 9.08
C GLY A 132 13.30 -19.17 7.60
N TRP A 133 12.91 -18.05 7.00
CA TRP A 133 13.05 -17.88 5.56
C TRP A 133 14.52 -17.64 5.20
N LEU A 134 15.06 -18.50 4.35
CA LEU A 134 16.44 -18.43 3.91
C LEU A 134 16.64 -17.27 2.94
N ILE A 135 17.58 -16.38 3.28
CA ILE A 135 18.21 -15.48 2.32
C ILE A 135 19.64 -15.93 2.04
N SER A 136 20.02 -15.95 0.77
CA SER A 136 21.34 -16.41 0.34
C SER A 136 21.82 -15.61 -0.88
N PRO A 137 23.11 -15.23 -0.94
CA PRO A 137 23.68 -14.68 -2.17
C PRO A 137 23.74 -15.75 -3.28
N THR A 138 23.69 -17.04 -2.92
CA THR A 138 23.69 -18.16 -3.85
C THR A 138 22.27 -18.50 -4.27
N GLY A 139 22.03 -18.57 -5.58
CA GLY A 139 20.70 -18.92 -6.12
C GLY A 139 19.63 -17.85 -5.90
N SER A 140 20.05 -16.60 -5.62
CA SER A 140 19.17 -15.42 -5.52
C SER A 140 17.96 -15.59 -4.61
N LYS A 141 18.17 -16.24 -3.45
CA LYS A 141 17.10 -16.49 -2.47
C LYS A 141 16.82 -15.23 -1.66
N THR A 142 15.59 -14.74 -1.77
CA THR A 142 15.15 -13.49 -1.12
C THR A 142 13.85 -13.70 -0.36
N VAL A 143 13.52 -12.76 0.50
CA VAL A 143 12.22 -12.69 1.16
C VAL A 143 11.54 -11.39 0.76
N THR A 144 10.33 -11.45 0.22
CA THR A 144 9.53 -10.26 -0.06
C THR A 144 8.21 -10.35 0.68
N PHE A 145 7.94 -9.42 1.58
CA PHE A 145 6.69 -9.30 2.31
C PHE A 145 5.84 -8.18 1.72
N GLU A 146 4.54 -8.43 1.54
CA GLU A 146 3.56 -7.41 1.17
C GLU A 146 2.38 -7.43 2.13
N ALA A 147 1.89 -6.24 2.49
CA ALA A 147 0.63 -6.04 3.21
C ALA A 147 -0.10 -4.81 2.68
N THR A 148 -1.43 -4.88 2.66
CA THR A 148 -2.29 -3.76 2.25
C THR A 148 -2.92 -3.09 3.45
N TYR A 149 -2.99 -1.76 3.40
CA TYR A 149 -3.53 -0.91 4.45
C TYR A 149 -4.56 0.07 3.89
N LEU A 150 -5.60 0.35 4.67
CA LEU A 150 -6.66 1.30 4.38
C LEU A 150 -6.33 2.64 5.05
N ALA A 151 -6.28 3.72 4.27
CA ALA A 151 -6.11 5.07 4.78
C ALA A 151 -7.37 5.51 5.57
N PRO A 152 -7.22 6.34 6.62
CA PRO A 152 -8.36 6.96 7.29
C PRO A 152 -9.26 7.72 6.31
N ASN A 153 -10.57 7.76 6.57
CA ASN A 153 -11.53 8.53 5.75
C ASN A 153 -11.37 10.05 5.95
N ASP A 154 -10.77 10.46 7.06
CA ASP A 154 -10.47 11.84 7.45
C ASP A 154 -8.99 12.19 7.26
N ALA A 155 -8.25 11.38 6.47
CA ALA A 155 -6.85 11.64 6.20
C ALA A 155 -6.65 13.01 5.54
N GLN A 156 -5.76 13.82 6.10
CA GLN A 156 -5.52 15.18 5.61
C GLN A 156 -4.75 15.14 4.29
N LYS A 157 -5.34 15.74 3.25
CA LYS A 157 -4.68 15.97 1.96
C LYS A 157 -3.31 16.65 2.14
N GLY A 158 -2.33 16.20 1.34
CA GLY A 158 -0.97 16.71 1.33
C GLY A 158 -0.13 16.27 2.52
N ALA A 159 -0.68 15.43 3.42
CA ALA A 159 0.11 14.83 4.49
C ALA A 159 1.03 13.74 3.92
N PHE A 160 2.28 13.76 4.38
CA PHE A 160 3.25 12.68 4.17
C PHE A 160 3.33 11.86 5.46
N LEU A 161 2.96 10.59 5.38
CA LEU A 161 2.89 9.71 6.54
C LEU A 161 3.95 8.63 6.43
N GLU A 162 4.84 8.59 7.41
CA GLU A 162 5.96 7.65 7.43
C GLU A 162 5.50 6.22 7.74
N THR A 163 6.14 5.26 7.09
CA THR A 163 6.06 3.84 7.38
C THR A 163 7.47 3.28 7.62
N SER A 164 7.57 2.25 8.45
CA SER A 164 8.84 1.62 8.81
C SER A 164 8.70 0.10 8.89
N VAL A 165 9.84 -0.59 8.93
CA VAL A 165 9.87 -2.04 9.12
C VAL A 165 11.04 -2.42 10.03
N ASP A 166 10.74 -3.34 10.94
CA ASP A 166 11.68 -3.98 11.84
C ASP A 166 11.83 -5.45 11.41
N VAL A 167 13.07 -5.90 11.21
CA VAL A 167 13.41 -7.25 10.74
C VAL A 167 14.33 -7.93 11.74
N ASP A 168 13.90 -9.08 12.25
CA ASP A 168 14.73 -9.94 13.09
C ASP A 168 15.43 -11.00 12.24
N VAL A 169 16.75 -11.00 12.31
CA VAL A 169 17.61 -11.92 11.58
C VAL A 169 18.20 -12.91 12.57
N SER A 170 18.12 -14.21 12.26
CA SER A 170 18.75 -15.25 13.07
C SER A 170 20.22 -14.95 13.28
N THR A 171 20.72 -15.17 14.50
CA THR A 171 22.09 -14.91 14.97
C THR A 171 22.50 -13.43 15.11
N PHE A 172 21.67 -12.47 14.68
CA PHE A 172 21.94 -11.06 14.96
C PHE A 172 21.55 -10.72 16.41
N ALA A 173 22.38 -9.93 17.08
CA ALA A 173 22.11 -9.48 18.45
C ALA A 173 21.06 -8.36 18.54
N SER A 174 20.73 -7.73 17.41
CA SER A 174 19.78 -6.62 17.33
C SER A 174 18.85 -6.72 16.11
N THR A 175 17.64 -6.21 16.29
CA THR A 175 16.67 -5.99 15.22
C THR A 175 17.20 -4.97 14.22
N GLN A 176 17.07 -5.29 12.93
CA GLN A 176 17.42 -4.39 11.84
C GLN A 176 16.23 -3.49 11.54
N LYS A 177 16.45 -2.19 11.40
CA LYS A 177 15.37 -1.20 11.26
C LYS A 177 15.54 -0.42 9.96
N LEU A 178 14.42 -0.18 9.28
CA LEU A 178 14.34 0.72 8.13
C LEU A 178 13.19 1.70 8.36
N THR A 179 13.52 2.98 8.29
CA THR A 179 12.60 4.13 8.40
C THR A 179 12.77 5.03 7.16
N GLY A 180 12.02 6.13 7.09
CA GLY A 180 12.13 7.11 6.02
C GLY A 180 11.49 6.65 4.71
N VAL A 181 10.34 6.00 4.77
CA VAL A 181 9.50 5.70 3.61
C VAL A 181 8.14 6.34 3.84
N PHE A 182 7.61 7.08 2.87
CA PHE A 182 6.44 7.91 3.06
C PHE A 182 5.32 7.58 2.08
N VAL A 183 4.08 7.69 2.56
CA VAL A 183 2.85 7.66 1.76
C VAL A 183 2.26 9.07 1.75
N GLU A 184 1.97 9.61 0.56
CA GLU A 184 1.30 10.91 0.41
C GLU A 184 -0.22 10.74 0.35
N ILE A 185 -0.95 11.59 1.07
CA ILE A 185 -2.41 11.67 0.95
C ILE A 185 -2.81 12.61 -0.20
N ARG A 186 -3.38 12.05 -1.27
CA ARG A 186 -3.86 12.80 -2.44
C ARG A 186 -5.36 13.10 -2.39
N ASP A 187 -5.82 13.92 -3.33
CA ASP A 187 -7.26 14.09 -3.60
C ASP A 187 -7.92 12.77 -4.00
N GLN A 188 -9.19 12.61 -3.62
CA GLN A 188 -10.05 11.56 -4.17
C GLN A 188 -10.30 11.82 -5.66
N ASN A 189 -10.16 10.77 -6.47
CA ASN A 189 -10.57 10.84 -7.86
C ASN A 189 -12.11 10.89 -7.96
N PRO A 190 -12.70 11.42 -9.05
CA PRO A 190 -14.16 11.55 -9.22
C PRO A 190 -14.99 10.25 -9.10
N GLY A 191 -14.36 9.07 -9.10
CA GLY A 191 -15.02 7.77 -8.82
C GLY A 191 -14.80 7.22 -7.40
N GLU A 192 -13.86 7.77 -6.63
CA GLU A 192 -13.54 7.34 -5.27
C GLU A 192 -14.41 8.09 -4.23
N ALA A 193 -14.83 9.32 -4.54
CA ALA A 193 -15.68 10.14 -3.68
C ALA A 193 -17.12 9.60 -3.51
N ILE A 194 -17.59 8.78 -4.46
CA ILE A 194 -18.97 8.27 -4.49
C ILE A 194 -19.17 7.17 -3.42
N THR A 195 -18.11 6.47 -3.01
CA THR A 195 -18.17 5.45 -1.94
C THR A 195 -18.10 6.06 -0.53
N SER A 196 -17.50 7.23 -0.36
CA SER A 196 -17.42 7.93 0.95
C SER A 196 -18.48 9.02 1.15
N GLY A 197 -19.24 9.37 0.11
CA GLY A 197 -19.98 10.63 0.04
C GLY A 197 -21.49 10.54 -0.23
N SER A 198 -22.20 9.50 0.22
CA SER A 198 -23.67 9.43 0.07
C SER A 198 -24.48 9.85 1.31
N ALA A 199 -23.84 10.37 2.37
CA ALA A 199 -24.56 10.90 3.53
C ALA A 199 -24.73 12.43 3.55
N ASP A 200 -24.03 13.18 2.69
CA ASP A 200 -23.97 14.65 2.82
C ASP A 200 -23.86 15.41 1.49
N LEU A 201 -24.40 14.85 0.40
CA LEU A 201 -24.72 15.64 -0.79
C LEU A 201 -26.12 16.21 -0.63
N GLY A 202 -26.19 17.24 0.23
CA GLY A 202 -27.30 18.17 0.29
C GLY A 202 -27.52 18.79 -1.08
N PHE A 203 -28.43 18.21 -1.85
CA PHE A 203 -29.06 18.89 -2.98
C PHE A 203 -30.04 19.92 -2.41
N GLY A 204 -29.47 21.07 -2.00
CA GLY A 204 -30.23 22.30 -1.90
C GLY A 204 -30.75 22.64 -3.29
N SER A 205 -32.02 22.32 -3.55
CA SER A 205 -32.78 23.02 -4.58
C SER A 205 -33.47 24.19 -3.89
N SER A 206 -32.90 25.37 -4.09
CA SER A 206 -33.62 26.63 -4.04
C SER A 206 -34.77 26.56 -5.03
N ASP A 207 -36.01 26.74 -4.56
CA ASP A 207 -36.93 27.78 -5.04
C ASP A 207 -38.34 27.58 -4.42
N GLY A 208 -38.83 28.61 -3.74
CA GLY A 208 -40.26 28.89 -3.59
C GLY A 208 -41.01 28.25 -2.40
N GLU A 209 -41.46 29.11 -1.48
CA GLU A 209 -42.71 29.04 -0.73
C GLU A 209 -43.29 27.65 -0.34
N GLY A 210 -43.21 27.33 0.95
CA GLY A 210 -44.21 26.56 1.68
C GLY A 210 -44.42 25.09 1.28
N GLY A 211 -43.80 24.15 2.00
CA GLY A 211 -44.16 22.74 1.88
C GLY A 211 -43.40 21.84 2.86
N THR A 212 -44.02 21.54 3.99
CA THR A 212 -43.62 20.46 4.90
C THR A 212 -43.76 19.12 4.18
N GLY A 213 -42.68 18.39 3.96
CA GLY A 213 -42.79 17.05 3.39
C GLY A 213 -41.45 16.42 3.02
N SER A 214 -40.75 15.89 4.02
CA SER A 214 -39.71 14.89 3.79
C SER A 214 -40.35 13.69 3.08
N ALA A 215 -40.05 13.53 1.79
CA ALA A 215 -40.42 12.34 1.01
C ALA A 215 -39.43 11.17 1.23
N GLY A 216 -38.54 11.27 2.22
CA GLY A 216 -37.41 10.35 2.38
C GLY A 216 -37.60 9.17 3.32
N SER A 217 -38.75 9.04 3.99
CA SER A 217 -38.87 8.06 5.10
C SER A 217 -39.95 6.99 4.94
N SER A 218 -40.78 6.99 3.89
CA SER A 218 -41.88 6.02 3.76
C SER A 218 -41.58 4.81 2.85
N ILE A 219 -40.52 4.84 2.04
CA ILE A 219 -40.18 3.72 1.13
C ILE A 219 -39.38 2.62 1.82
N ILE A 220 -38.69 2.93 2.92
CA ILE A 220 -37.75 2.01 3.57
C ILE A 220 -38.39 1.11 4.63
N GLU A 221 -39.56 1.46 5.19
CA GLU A 221 -40.14 0.68 6.29
C GLU A 221 -41.22 -0.33 5.86
N ASN A 222 -41.87 -0.18 4.70
CA ASN A 222 -42.85 -1.17 4.19
C ASN A 222 -43.02 -1.10 2.65
N PRO A 223 -42.24 -1.85 1.86
CA PRO A 223 -42.42 -1.88 0.40
C PRO A 223 -43.76 -2.50 -0.05
N SER A 224 -44.46 -3.21 0.84
CA SER A 224 -45.71 -3.92 0.54
C SER A 224 -46.93 -2.99 0.45
N ASP A 225 -46.99 -1.93 1.26
CA ASP A 225 -48.13 -1.01 1.29
C ASP A 225 -48.12 -0.03 0.11
N PHE A 226 -46.94 0.32 -0.40
CA PHE A 226 -46.76 1.19 -1.56
C PHE A 226 -47.28 0.56 -2.86
N ILE A 227 -47.10 -0.75 -3.04
CA ILE A 227 -47.63 -1.47 -4.20
C ILE A 227 -49.16 -1.60 -4.12
N GLY A 228 -49.72 -1.75 -2.91
CA GLY A 228 -51.17 -1.84 -2.70
C GLY A 228 -51.94 -0.57 -3.09
N ASP A 229 -51.35 0.61 -2.85
CA ASP A 229 -52.01 1.90 -3.14
C ASP A 229 -51.97 2.26 -4.64
N ILE A 230 -50.93 1.84 -5.37
CA ILE A 230 -50.85 2.01 -6.84
C ILE A 230 -51.89 1.13 -7.55
N ILE A 231 -52.05 -0.13 -7.13
CA ILE A 231 -53.01 -1.05 -7.74
C ILE A 231 -54.45 -0.60 -7.45
N SER A 232 -54.73 -0.10 -6.24
CA SER A 232 -56.06 0.41 -5.88
C SER A 232 -56.47 1.66 -6.66
N ARG A 233 -55.53 2.58 -6.93
CA ARG A 233 -55.81 3.76 -7.76
C ARG A 233 -56.02 3.45 -9.24
N ILE A 234 -55.39 2.40 -9.78
CA ILE A 234 -55.62 1.98 -11.17
C ILE A 234 -56.99 1.30 -11.32
N LEU A 235 -57.44 0.54 -10.33
CA LEU A 235 -58.77 -0.09 -10.37
C LEU A 235 -59.93 0.89 -10.14
N GLN A 236 -59.74 1.96 -9.34
CA GLN A 236 -60.78 2.98 -9.13
C GLN A 236 -60.97 3.94 -10.32
N ASN A 237 -59.96 4.11 -11.18
CA ASN A 237 -60.07 4.91 -12.40
C ASN A 237 -60.55 4.10 -13.64
N GLY A 238 -60.82 2.80 -13.49
CA GLY A 238 -61.19 1.90 -14.60
C GLY A 238 -62.69 1.61 -14.76
N THR A 239 -63.55 2.01 -13.83
CA THR A 239 -65.02 1.81 -13.93
C THR A 239 -65.73 3.15 -13.99
N GLY A 240 -65.63 3.80 -15.16
CA GLY A 240 -66.23 5.10 -15.43
C GLY A 240 -66.56 5.28 -16.90
N SER A 241 -67.31 4.34 -17.48
CA SER A 241 -68.20 4.53 -18.65
C SER A 241 -69.09 3.31 -18.84
#